data_AF-A0A9I9E498-F1
#
_entry.id   AF-A0A9I9E498-F1
#
_cell.length_a   1.000
_cell.length_b   1.000
_cell.length_c   1.000
_cell.angle_alpha   90.00
_cell.angle_beta   90.00
_cell.angle_gamma   90.00
#
_symmetry.space_group_name_H-M   'P 1'
#
loop_
_entity.id
_entity.type
_entity.pdbx_description
1 polymer ?
#
loop_
_entity_poly.entity_id
_entity_poly.type
_entity_poly.pdbx_seq_one_letter_code
_entity_poly.pdbx_strand_id
1 'polypeptide(L)' 'RDHWSLVIINPYDDVVYHLDSLRTSSRDDIKYVTNMALTIFQSQKNLKKTKKTTFWKAVKVNIFTI' A
#
# COMPACT_ATOMS: atom_id res chain seq x y z
N ARG A 1 -3.89 -18.88 -12.49
CA ARG A 1 -5.02 -18.48 -11.62
C ARG A 1 -4.83 -17.00 -11.41
N ASP A 2 -5.74 -16.19 -11.93
CA ASP A 2 -5.61 -14.75 -11.81
C ASP A 2 -5.90 -14.35 -10.37
N HIS A 3 -5.07 -13.46 -9.84
CA HIS A 3 -5.14 -12.99 -8.46
C HIS A 3 -5.15 -11.48 -8.47
N TRP A 4 -6.16 -10.90 -7.85
CA TRP A 4 -6.27 -9.45 -7.69
C TRP A 4 -5.86 -9.06 -6.27
N SER A 5 -5.07 -8.01 -6.18
CA SER A 5 -4.72 -7.35 -4.92
C SER A 5 -4.98 -5.85 -5.06
N LEU A 6 -5.37 -5.21 -3.95
CA LEU A 6 -5.62 -3.78 -3.88
C LEU A 6 -4.70 -3.14 -2.84
N VAL A 7 -4.06 -2.05 -3.23
CA VAL A 7 -3.25 -1.21 -2.35
C VAL A 7 -3.91 0.15 -2.23
N ILE A 8 -4.14 0.60 -0.99
CA ILE A 8 -4.67 1.93 -0.69
C ILE A 8 -3.61 2.69 0.10
N ILE A 9 -3.20 3.85 -0.43
CA ILE A 9 -2.21 4.72 0.21
C ILE A 9 -2.96 5.90 0.83
N ASN A 10 -2.80 6.10 2.13
CA ASN A 10 -3.12 7.35 2.79
C ASN A 10 -1.80 8.12 3.00
N PRO A 11 -1.45 9.05 2.08
CA PRO A 11 -0.14 9.70 2.11
C PRO A 11 0.00 10.76 3.20
N TYR A 12 -1.12 11.25 3.77
CA TYR A 12 -1.10 12.22 4.87
C TYR A 12 -0.72 11.57 6.20
N ASP A 13 -1.26 10.37 6.44
CA ASP A 13 -0.96 9.61 7.66
C ASP A 13 0.27 8.70 7.50
N ASP A 14 0.84 8.61 6.30
CA ASP A 14 1.93 7.70 5.90
C ASP A 14 1.57 6.23 6.19
N VAL A 15 0.34 5.85 5.81
CA VAL A 15 -0.22 4.51 6.00
C VAL A 15 -0.57 3.88 4.66
N VAL A 16 -0.21 2.61 4.51
CA VAL A 16 -0.55 1.79 3.34
C VAL A 16 -1.37 0.58 3.79
N TYR A 17 -2.52 0.41 3.17
CA TYR A 17 -3.36 -0.77 3.35
C TYR A 17 -3.18 -1.70 2.16
N HIS A 18 -2.86 -2.96 2.45
CA HIS A 18 -2.75 -4.00 1.44
C HIS A 18 -3.87 -5.02 1.66
N LEU A 19 -4.76 -5.12 0.68
CA LEU A 19 -5.91 -6.01 0.65
C LEU A 19 -5.60 -7.15 -0.31
N ASP A 20 -5.32 -8.31 0.26
CA ASP A 20 -4.99 -9.52 -0.48
C ASP A 20 -5.78 -10.70 0.10
N SER A 21 -6.66 -11.29 -0.72
CA SER A 21 -7.52 -12.41 -0.33
C SER A 21 -6.76 -13.74 -0.20
N LEU A 22 -5.67 -13.91 -0.95
CA LEU A 22 -4.87 -15.15 -0.97
C LEU A 22 -3.59 -15.04 -0.14
N ARG A 23 -3.17 -13.82 0.23
CA ARG A 23 -1.87 -13.52 0.86
C ARG A 23 -0.67 -14.05 0.06
N THR A 24 -0.85 -14.28 -1.24
CA THR A 24 0.15 -14.87 -2.13
C THR A 24 0.93 -13.84 -2.92
N SER A 25 0.52 -12.57 -2.91
CA SER A 25 1.25 -11.55 -3.65
C SER A 25 2.60 -11.23 -2.99
N SER A 26 3.65 -11.12 -3.81
CA SER A 26 5.00 -10.74 -3.37
C SER A 26 4.92 -9.38 -2.65
N ARG A 27 5.13 -9.40 -1.33
CA ARG A 27 5.10 -8.19 -0.51
C ARG A 27 6.17 -7.19 -0.93
N ASP A 28 7.29 -7.65 -1.48
CA ASP A 28 8.44 -6.80 -1.77
C ASP A 28 8.23 -5.94 -3.01
N ASP A 29 7.70 -6.51 -4.10
CA ASP A 29 7.42 -5.76 -5.32
C ASP A 29 6.33 -4.70 -5.09
N ILE A 30 5.27 -5.09 -4.37
CA ILE A 30 4.18 -4.19 -3.98
C ILE A 30 4.71 -3.06 -3.09
N LYS A 31 5.57 -3.39 -2.12
CA LYS A 31 6.18 -2.40 -1.24
C LYS A 31 7.08 -1.44 -1.99
N TYR A 32 7.85 -1.93 -2.95
CA TYR A 32 8.71 -1.10 -3.80
C TYR A 32 7.89 -0.10 -4.63
N VAL A 33 6.92 -0.57 -5.40
CA VAL A 33 6.05 0.28 -6.25
C VAL A 33 5.30 1.31 -5.41
N THR A 34 4.80 0.90 -4.25
CA THR A 34 4.06 1.80 -3.34
C THR A 34 4.96 2.87 -2.73
N ASN A 35 6.16 2.51 -2.29
CA ASN A 35 7.13 3.48 -1.76
C ASN A 35 7.56 4.49 -2.83
N MET A 36 7.72 4.05 -4.08
CA MET A 36 7.97 4.95 -5.21
C MET A 36 6.81 5.93 -5.43
N ALA A 37 5.58 5.42 -5.52
CA ALA A 37 4.39 6.26 -5.71
C ALA A 37 4.24 7.30 -4.60
N LEU A 38 4.46 6.90 -3.35
CA LEU A 38 4.42 7.80 -2.20
C LEU A 38 5.51 8.87 -2.27
N THR A 39 6.73 8.50 -2.67
CA THR A 39 7.85 9.45 -2.84
C THR A 39 7.55 10.49 -3.92
N ILE A 40 6.98 10.06 -5.05
CA ILE A 40 6.55 10.95 -6.14
C ILE A 40 5.47 11.92 -5.62
N PHE A 41 4.45 11.41 -4.94
CA PHE A 41 3.37 12.24 -4.39
C PHE A 41 3.89 13.28 -3.40
N GLN A 42 4.75 12.87 -2.46
CA GLN A 42 5.33 13.76 -1.46
C GLN A 42 6.14 14.89 -2.10
N SER A 43 6.95 14.57 -3.10
CA SER A 43 7.72 15.55 -3.88
C SER A 43 6.79 16.57 -4.58
N GLN A 44 5.75 16.09 -5.26
CA GLN A 44 4.79 16.96 -5.95
C GLN A 44 4.02 17.89 -5.03
N LYS A 45 3.74 17.45 -3.79
CA LYS A 45 2.97 18.22 -2.81
C LYS A 45 3.84 19.03 -1.84
N ASN A 46 5.18 19.02 -2.00
CA ASN A 46 6.13 19.62 -1.04
C ASN A 46 5.88 19.18 0.40
N LEU A 47 5.40 17.95 0.60
CA LEU A 47 5.13 17.41 1.92
C LEU A 47 6.46 16.94 2.53
N LYS A 48 6.85 17.56 3.65
CA LYS A 48 7.98 17.07 4.43
C LYS A 48 7.59 15.77 5.11
N LYS A 49 8.39 14.73 4.89
CA LYS A 49 8.18 13.43 5.53
C LYS A 49 8.37 13.58 7.04
N THR A 50 7.29 13.44 7.81
CA THR A 50 7.32 13.52 9.27
C THR A 50 7.69 12.19 9.93
N LYS A 51 7.50 11.06 9.24
CA LYS A 51 7.83 9.71 9.73
C LYS A 51 8.99 9.09 8.96
N LYS A 52 9.87 8.39 9.71
CA LYS A 52 11.01 7.64 9.14
C LYS A 52 10.58 6.40 8.37
N THR A 53 9.45 5.80 8.72
CA THR A 53 8.98 4.53 8.15
C THR A 53 7.48 4.56 7.88
N THR A 54 7.10 4.18 6.66
CA THR A 54 5.70 4.03 6.24
C THR A 54 5.09 2.80 6.92
N PHE A 55 3.90 2.97 7.49
CA PHE A 55 3.23 1.91 8.23
C PHE A 55 2.35 1.06 7.30
N TRP A 56 2.55 -0.26 7.32
CA TRP A 56 1.84 -1.19 6.46
C TRP A 56 0.82 -2.01 7.26
N LYS A 57 -0.45 -1.92 6.86
CA LYS A 57 -1.53 -2.71 7.45
C LYS A 57 -2.05 -3.73 6.43
N ALA A 58 -1.86 -5.01 6.74
CA ALA A 58 -2.46 -6.08 5.97
C ALA A 58 -3.92 -6.28 6.43
N VAL A 59 -4.86 -6.15 5.51
CA VAL A 59 -6.28 -6.38 5.78
C VAL A 59 -6.70 -7.68 5.08
N LYS A 60 -7.24 -8.62 5.86
CA LYS A 60 -7.83 -9.84 5.29
C LYS A 60 -9.23 -9.49 4.79
N VAL A 61 -9.48 -9.69 3.51
CA VAL A 61 -10.79 -9.47 2.90
C VAL A 61 -11.32 -10.80 2.38
N ASN A 62 -12.53 -11.16 2.79
CA ASN A 62 -13.28 -12.26 2.18
C ASN A 62 -14.09 -11.68 1.02
N ILE A 63 -13.62 -11.88 -0.21
CA ILE A 63 -14.30 -11.39 -1.43
C ILE A 63 -15.51 -12.27 -1.79
N PHE A 64 -15.79 -13.35 -1.05
CA PHE A 64 -16.91 -14.27 -1.32
C PHE A 64 -18.30 -13.78 -0.87
N THR A 65 -18.50 -12.49 -0.58
CA THR A 65 -19.83 -11.96 -0.26
C THR A 65 -20.04 -10.61 -0.95
N ILE A 66 -20.44 -10.65 -2.22
CA ILE A 66 -21.16 -9.56 -2.90
C ILE A 66 -22.23 -10.23 -3.75
#